data_AF-A0A3E0X492-F1
#
_entry.id   AF-A0A3E0X492-F1
#
_cell.length_a   1.000
_cell.length_b   1.000
_cell.length_c   1.000
_cell.angle_alpha   90.00
_cell.angle_beta   90.00
_cell.angle_gamma   90.00
#
_symmetry.space_group_name_H-M   'P 1'
#
loop_
_entity.id
_entity.type
_entity.pdbx_description
1 polymer ?
#
loop_
_entity_poly.entity_id
_entity_poly.type
_entity_poly.pdbx_seq_one_letter_code
_entity_poly.pdbx_strand_id
1 'polypeptide(L)'
;MKISRAKRLVGLVATSSVMALSACNVLPQATPVDVYRLPPAAIVSPPEQARIDWSLRVARPQAIDLLNSSRIAVADGTRLNVYESARWSASATELWRDHVLDVFQQDGRFAEVSSDEEGVRADYELTGILRAFYSERTAEGREAVIVVDARLVDLAQRRTVQAQRFEVREQAADGRLSSVVDAFGEAADRLALELLDWTLGAAMLQRTTY
;
A
#
# COMPACT_ATOMS: atom_id res chain seq x y z
N MET A 1 78.38 65.54 3.95
CA MET A 1 77.86 66.90 4.21
C MET A 1 76.47 67.00 3.57
N LYS A 2 75.51 67.52 4.35
CA LYS A 2 74.07 67.76 4.07
C LYS A 2 73.10 66.60 4.30
N ILE A 3 72.07 66.99 5.05
CA ILE A 3 71.05 66.29 5.80
C ILE A 3 69.71 66.46 5.06
N SER A 4 68.71 65.65 5.45
CA SER A 4 67.27 65.97 5.45
C SER A 4 66.50 65.62 4.16
N ARG A 5 65.29 65.05 4.13
CA ARG A 5 64.20 64.80 5.11
C ARG A 5 63.27 63.74 4.48
N ALA A 6 62.88 62.67 5.18
CA ALA A 6 61.65 62.52 5.97
C ALA A 6 60.32 62.56 5.17
N LYS A 7 59.60 61.42 5.16
CA LYS A 7 58.13 61.25 5.16
C LYS A 7 57.84 59.75 5.37
N ARG A 8 57.77 59.28 6.63
CA ARG A 8 56.53 58.89 7.35
C ARG A 8 55.55 58.11 6.49
N LEU A 9 55.29 56.85 6.87
CA LEU A 9 53.94 56.31 6.97
C LEU A 9 53.95 55.08 7.91
N VAL A 10 53.21 55.26 8.99
CA VAL A 10 52.85 54.30 10.02
C VAL A 10 51.76 53.39 9.46
N GLY A 11 51.83 52.08 9.75
CA GLY A 11 50.64 51.22 9.81
C GLY A 11 50.77 49.88 9.10
N LEU A 12 50.72 48.79 9.87
CA LEU A 12 49.80 47.64 9.69
C LEU A 12 50.07 46.67 10.86
N VAL A 13 49.32 46.75 11.96
CA VAL A 13 48.00 46.13 12.20
C VAL A 13 48.08 44.60 12.20
N ALA A 14 47.82 44.09 13.41
CA ALA A 14 47.63 42.71 13.86
C ALA A 14 47.05 41.76 12.81
N THR A 15 47.78 40.67 12.56
CA THR A 15 47.34 39.56 11.71
C THR A 15 46.29 38.75 12.45
N SER A 16 45.06 38.88 11.96
CA SER A 16 43.82 38.33 12.50
C SER A 16 43.74 36.81 12.37
N SER A 17 43.43 36.15 13.49
CA SER A 17 42.93 34.77 13.57
C SER A 17 41.51 34.69 13.02
N VAL A 18 41.32 34.28 11.76
CA VAL A 18 40.03 33.73 11.28
C VAL A 18 40.30 32.71 10.16
N MET A 19 40.56 31.46 10.52
CA MET A 19 40.50 30.34 9.56
C MET A 19 39.79 29.15 10.20
N ALA A 20 38.90 28.56 9.39
CA ALA A 20 38.29 27.24 9.52
C ALA A 20 37.06 27.09 10.45
N LEU A 21 35.92 27.63 10.01
CA LEU A 21 34.60 27.01 10.23
C LEU A 21 33.82 27.04 8.90
N SER A 22 34.38 26.40 7.88
CA SER A 22 33.70 26.09 6.61
C SER A 22 33.52 24.58 6.47
N ALA A 23 33.13 23.89 7.55
CA ALA A 23 32.82 22.47 7.50
C ALA A 23 31.37 22.28 7.00
N CYS A 24 31.26 22.17 5.68
CA CYS A 24 30.40 21.24 4.95
C CYS A 24 28.92 21.10 5.39
N ASN A 25 28.06 22.04 4.95
CA ASN A 25 26.63 21.77 4.82
C ASN A 25 26.34 21.04 3.48
N VAL A 26 26.88 19.83 3.31
CA VAL A 26 26.47 18.90 2.24
C VAL A 26 25.36 18.02 2.83
N LEU A 27 24.18 18.61 3.01
CA LEU A 27 22.96 17.83 3.11
C LEU A 27 22.52 17.55 1.66
N PRO A 28 22.46 16.28 1.22
CA PRO A 28 21.82 15.95 -0.04
C PRO A 28 20.40 16.51 -0.02
N GLN A 29 20.01 17.25 -1.06
CA GLN A 29 18.61 17.64 -1.21
C GLN A 29 17.77 16.37 -1.30
N ALA A 30 16.83 16.21 -0.37
CA ALA A 30 15.89 15.11 -0.41
C ALA A 30 15.03 15.26 -1.67
N THR A 31 15.12 14.30 -2.59
CA THR A 31 14.20 14.23 -3.73
C THR A 31 12.78 14.13 -3.19
N PRO A 32 11.84 15.00 -3.59
CA PRO A 32 10.45 14.87 -3.20
C PRO A 32 9.91 13.49 -3.60
N VAL A 33 9.28 12.79 -2.65
CA VAL A 33 8.65 11.49 -2.89
C VAL A 33 7.14 11.69 -2.80
N ASP A 34 6.44 11.43 -3.91
CA ASP A 34 4.99 11.50 -3.96
C ASP A 34 4.38 10.34 -3.16
N VAL A 35 3.32 10.63 -2.41
CA VAL A 35 2.61 9.64 -1.58
C VAL A 35 1.24 9.41 -2.18
N TYR A 36 0.98 8.17 -2.60
CA TYR A 36 -0.27 7.73 -3.18
C TYR A 36 -1.06 6.88 -2.18
N ARG A 37 -2.38 6.98 -2.26
CA ARG A 37 -3.33 6.07 -1.63
C ARG A 37 -4.08 5.32 -2.74
N LEU A 38 -4.70 4.20 -2.42
CA LEU A 38 -5.71 3.65 -3.32
C LEU A 38 -6.88 4.65 -3.45
N PRO A 39 -7.48 4.77 -4.63
CA PRO A 39 -8.79 5.39 -4.77
C PRO A 39 -9.78 4.78 -3.77
N PRO A 40 -10.67 5.59 -3.15
CA PRO A 40 -11.70 5.04 -2.28
C PRO A 40 -12.55 4.01 -3.02
N ALA A 41 -12.91 2.93 -2.33
CA ALA A 41 -13.71 1.87 -2.93
C ALA A 41 -15.04 2.39 -3.48
N ALA A 42 -15.36 2.04 -4.72
CA ALA A 42 -16.60 2.44 -5.38
C ALA A 42 -17.59 1.27 -5.42
N ILE A 43 -18.56 1.24 -4.50
CA ILE A 43 -19.67 0.27 -4.57
C ILE A 43 -20.95 0.93 -5.08
N VAL A 44 -21.56 0.29 -6.08
CA VAL A 44 -22.90 0.62 -6.59
C VAL A 44 -23.92 -0.16 -5.75
N SER A 45 -24.45 0.49 -4.72
CA SER A 45 -25.60 0.10 -3.88
C SER A 45 -25.58 -1.32 -3.25
N PRO A 46 -25.68 -1.45 -1.92
CA PRO A 46 -25.76 -2.76 -1.30
C PRO A 46 -27.00 -3.52 -1.82
N PRO A 47 -26.87 -4.79 -2.19
CA PRO A 47 -27.98 -5.56 -2.73
C PRO A 47 -29.05 -5.79 -1.66
N GLU A 48 -30.32 -5.89 -2.08
CA GLU A 48 -31.50 -6.11 -1.22
C GLU A 48 -31.57 -7.57 -0.71
N GLN A 49 -30.50 -8.05 -0.09
CA GLN A 49 -30.34 -9.43 0.36
C GLN A 49 -30.33 -9.51 1.89
N ALA A 50 -30.71 -10.67 2.40
CA ALA A 50 -30.78 -10.92 3.83
C ALA A 50 -29.40 -10.80 4.48
N ARG A 51 -29.35 -10.12 5.63
CA ARG A 51 -28.15 -10.07 6.46
C ARG A 51 -27.84 -11.45 7.03
N ILE A 52 -26.56 -11.71 7.21
CA ILE A 52 -26.02 -12.88 7.90
C ILE A 52 -25.73 -12.52 9.36
N ASP A 53 -25.77 -13.52 10.24
CA ASP A 53 -25.77 -13.39 11.70
C ASP A 53 -24.40 -13.61 12.35
N TRP A 54 -23.34 -13.64 11.54
CA TRP A 54 -21.98 -13.86 12.00
C TRP A 54 -21.07 -12.69 11.64
N SER A 55 -20.02 -12.55 12.43
CA SER A 55 -19.04 -11.46 12.38
C SER A 55 -17.77 -11.89 11.65
N LEU A 56 -17.20 -10.97 10.86
CA LEU A 56 -15.98 -11.19 10.08
C LEU A 56 -14.87 -10.25 10.53
N ARG A 57 -13.66 -10.79 10.65
CA ARG A 57 -12.42 -10.01 10.75
C ARG A 57 -11.65 -10.10 9.44
N VAL A 58 -11.23 -8.96 8.90
CA VAL A 58 -10.32 -8.89 7.74
C VAL A 58 -8.92 -8.64 8.27
N ALA A 59 -8.01 -9.60 8.05
CA ALA A 59 -6.63 -9.52 8.50
C ALA A 59 -5.70 -9.15 7.36
N ARG A 60 -4.59 -8.46 7.69
CA ARG A 60 -3.51 -8.24 6.72
C ARG A 60 -2.98 -9.58 6.20
N PRO A 61 -2.86 -9.74 4.87
CA PRO A 61 -2.30 -10.95 4.30
C PRO A 61 -0.79 -10.96 4.53
N GLN A 62 -0.22 -12.17 4.61
CA GLN A 62 1.23 -12.32 4.59
C GLN A 62 1.77 -11.91 3.21
N ALA A 63 2.96 -11.34 3.15
CA ALA A 63 3.61 -11.02 1.88
C ALA A 63 5.13 -11.04 2.01
N ILE A 64 5.83 -10.99 0.87
CA ILE A 64 7.26 -10.70 0.86
C ILE A 64 7.52 -9.27 1.36
N ASP A 65 8.72 -9.01 1.88
CA ASP A 65 9.10 -7.71 2.46
C ASP A 65 8.82 -6.52 1.52
N LEU A 66 9.02 -6.71 0.21
CA LEU A 66 8.77 -5.66 -0.76
C LEU A 66 7.29 -5.20 -0.75
N LEU A 67 6.35 -6.16 -0.74
CA LEU A 67 4.92 -5.85 -0.70
C LEU A 67 4.45 -5.47 0.71
N ASN A 68 5.15 -5.97 1.74
CA ASN A 68 4.96 -5.53 3.12
C ASN A 68 5.67 -4.20 3.44
N SER A 69 5.90 -3.37 2.42
CA SER A 69 6.48 -2.03 2.54
C SER A 69 5.61 -1.03 1.80
N SER A 70 5.82 0.26 2.03
CA SER A 70 5.07 1.30 1.34
C SER A 70 5.56 1.57 -0.09
N ARG A 71 6.33 0.67 -0.73
CA ARG A 71 6.88 0.90 -2.07
C ARG A 71 5.88 0.50 -3.15
N ILE A 72 5.79 1.29 -4.22
CA ILE A 72 5.00 0.90 -5.40
C ILE A 72 5.87 -0.03 -6.24
N ALA A 73 5.53 -1.32 -6.23
CA ALA A 73 6.31 -2.35 -6.92
C ALA A 73 6.03 -2.39 -8.43
N VAL A 74 7.09 -2.71 -9.19
CA VAL A 74 7.04 -2.91 -10.64
C VAL A 74 7.67 -4.25 -10.97
N ALA A 75 6.96 -5.12 -11.68
CA ALA A 75 7.53 -6.36 -12.19
C ALA A 75 8.08 -6.18 -13.61
N ASP A 76 9.24 -6.80 -13.87
CA ASP A 76 9.86 -6.92 -15.19
C ASP A 76 10.41 -8.36 -15.33
N GLY A 77 9.58 -9.23 -15.89
CA GLY A 77 9.83 -10.67 -15.90
C GLY A 77 9.98 -11.22 -14.49
N THR A 78 11.18 -11.69 -14.14
CA THR A 78 11.48 -12.22 -12.80
C THR A 78 12.00 -11.17 -11.82
N ARG A 79 12.18 -9.92 -12.26
CA ARG A 79 12.72 -8.84 -11.43
C ARG A 79 11.58 -8.02 -10.83
N LEU A 80 11.71 -7.70 -9.55
CA LEU A 80 10.85 -6.72 -8.87
C LEU A 80 11.66 -5.45 -8.61
N ASN A 81 11.19 -4.35 -9.17
CA ASN A 81 11.69 -3.00 -9.00
C ASN A 81 10.67 -2.14 -8.26
N VAL A 82 10.99 -0.87 -8.04
CA VAL A 82 10.09 0.10 -7.40
C VAL A 82 10.15 1.44 -8.11
N TYR A 83 9.06 2.21 -8.02
CA TYR A 83 9.11 3.63 -8.36
C TYR A 83 9.96 4.39 -7.32
N GLU A 84 11.02 5.07 -7.75
CA GLU A 84 11.97 5.72 -6.82
C GLU A 84 11.41 6.99 -6.16
N SER A 85 10.64 7.78 -6.91
CA SER A 85 10.07 9.05 -6.45
C SER A 85 8.61 8.96 -6.05
N ALA A 86 8.09 7.75 -5.83
CA ALA A 86 6.70 7.56 -5.42
C ALA A 86 6.54 6.35 -4.52
N ARG A 87 5.63 6.46 -3.55
CA ARG A 87 5.35 5.42 -2.57
C ARG A 87 3.86 5.39 -2.23
N TRP A 88 3.41 4.25 -1.75
CA TRP A 88 2.12 4.12 -1.09
C TRP A 88 2.11 4.83 0.27
N SER A 89 0.92 5.19 0.75
CA SER A 89 0.71 5.79 2.06
C SER A 89 0.91 4.79 3.21
N ALA A 90 0.66 3.51 2.93
CA ALA A 90 0.77 2.36 3.83
C ALA A 90 1.43 1.18 3.10
N SER A 91 1.66 0.05 3.76
CA SER A 91 2.12 -1.15 3.03
C SER A 91 1.07 -1.65 2.05
N ALA A 92 1.44 -2.43 1.02
CA ALA A 92 0.45 -3.02 0.12
C ALA A 92 -0.50 -4.00 0.85
N THR A 93 -0.01 -4.65 1.92
CA THR A 93 -0.83 -5.54 2.77
C THR A 93 -1.86 -4.76 3.58
N GLU A 94 -1.52 -3.56 4.08
CA GLU A 94 -2.43 -2.64 4.75
C GLU A 94 -3.44 -2.05 3.78
N LEU A 95 -2.98 -1.54 2.63
CA LEU A 95 -3.86 -1.01 1.59
C LEU A 95 -4.88 -2.04 1.12
N TRP A 96 -4.46 -3.28 0.89
CA TRP A 96 -5.38 -4.37 0.53
C TRP A 96 -6.41 -4.62 1.63
N ARG A 97 -5.98 -4.70 2.89
CA ARG A 97 -6.86 -4.98 4.05
C ARG A 97 -7.89 -3.89 4.22
N ASP A 98 -7.46 -2.63 4.19
CA ASP A 98 -8.32 -1.45 4.32
C ASP A 98 -9.35 -1.40 3.19
N HIS A 99 -8.92 -1.64 1.94
CA HIS A 99 -9.83 -1.60 0.79
C HIS A 99 -10.91 -2.70 0.86
N VAL A 100 -10.52 -3.92 1.22
CA VAL A 100 -11.47 -5.03 1.42
C VAL A 100 -12.41 -4.74 2.58
N LEU A 101 -11.89 -4.20 3.69
CA LEU A 101 -12.69 -3.81 4.85
C LEU A 101 -13.75 -2.77 4.48
N ASP A 102 -13.34 -1.70 3.78
CA ASP A 102 -14.23 -0.64 3.32
C ASP A 102 -15.35 -1.22 2.43
N VAL A 103 -15.00 -2.12 1.51
CA VAL A 103 -15.99 -2.75 0.63
C VAL A 103 -17.00 -3.59 1.41
N PHE A 104 -16.51 -4.41 2.33
CA PHE A 104 -17.35 -5.32 3.12
C PHE A 104 -18.24 -4.56 4.12
N GLN A 105 -17.75 -3.44 4.68
CA GLN A 105 -18.52 -2.56 5.56
C GLN A 105 -19.60 -1.80 4.78
N GLN A 106 -19.30 -1.32 3.58
CA GLN A 106 -20.27 -0.65 2.70
C GLN A 106 -21.38 -1.61 2.23
N ASP A 107 -21.05 -2.89 2.01
CA ASP A 107 -22.03 -3.93 1.68
C ASP A 107 -23.05 -4.17 2.81
N GLY A 108 -22.58 -4.22 4.06
CA GLY A 108 -23.45 -4.25 5.24
C GLY A 108 -24.28 -5.53 5.44
N ARG A 109 -24.01 -6.63 4.71
CA ARG A 109 -24.68 -7.92 4.93
C ARG A 109 -24.15 -8.68 6.14
N PHE A 110 -22.88 -8.51 6.50
CA PHE A 110 -22.28 -9.10 7.72
C PHE A 110 -22.88 -8.48 8.99
N ALA A 111 -22.97 -9.26 10.08
CA ALA A 111 -23.42 -8.72 11.36
C ALA A 111 -22.45 -7.64 11.88
N GLU A 112 -21.16 -7.87 11.66
CA GLU A 112 -20.07 -6.95 11.97
C GLU A 112 -18.86 -7.28 11.08
N VAL A 113 -18.15 -6.25 10.61
CA VAL A 113 -16.87 -6.39 9.90
C VAL A 113 -15.83 -5.51 10.58
N SER A 114 -14.74 -6.12 11.01
CA SER A 114 -13.64 -5.46 11.75
C SER A 114 -12.28 -5.76 11.12
N SER A 115 -11.28 -4.95 11.43
CA SER A 115 -9.89 -5.23 11.11
C SER A 115 -9.18 -6.10 12.17
N ASP A 116 -8.01 -6.64 11.81
CA ASP A 116 -7.07 -7.28 12.74
C ASP A 116 -6.50 -6.35 13.82
N GLU A 117 -6.62 -5.03 13.66
CA GLU A 117 -6.05 -4.04 14.57
C GLU A 117 -7.02 -3.58 15.66
N GLU A 118 -8.34 -3.67 15.41
CA GLU A 118 -9.36 -3.24 16.36
C GLU A 118 -9.50 -4.19 17.57
N GLY A 119 -8.96 -5.41 17.49
CA GLY A 119 -9.00 -6.38 18.59
C GLY A 119 -10.42 -6.89 18.93
N VAL A 120 -11.36 -6.69 18.01
CA VAL A 120 -12.75 -7.13 18.16
C VAL A 120 -12.86 -8.64 17.92
N ARG A 121 -13.76 -9.28 18.66
CA ARG A 121 -14.06 -10.70 18.49
C ARG A 121 -14.84 -10.89 17.18
N ALA A 122 -14.40 -11.84 16.37
CA ALA A 122 -15.12 -12.27 15.17
C ALA A 122 -15.36 -13.79 15.21
N ASP A 123 -16.35 -14.24 14.45
CA ASP A 123 -16.61 -15.67 14.25
C ASP A 123 -15.66 -16.25 13.20
N TYR A 124 -15.40 -15.47 12.15
CA TYR A 124 -14.50 -15.85 11.06
C TYR A 124 -13.43 -14.79 10.80
N GLU A 125 -12.33 -15.23 10.21
CA GLU A 125 -11.25 -14.36 9.74
C GLU A 125 -10.96 -14.61 8.25
N LEU A 126 -10.99 -13.53 7.46
CA LEU A 126 -10.45 -13.49 6.11
C LEU A 126 -8.98 -13.10 6.17
N THR A 127 -8.11 -14.02 5.75
CA THR A 127 -6.65 -13.82 5.71
C THR A 127 -6.07 -14.44 4.44
N GLY A 128 -4.76 -14.39 4.23
CA GLY A 128 -4.16 -15.00 3.06
C GLY A 128 -2.69 -14.68 2.85
N ILE A 129 -2.25 -14.86 1.60
CA ILE A 129 -0.91 -14.48 1.13
C ILE A 129 -1.06 -13.57 -0.09
N LEU A 130 -0.57 -12.34 0.00
CA LEU A 130 -0.50 -11.39 -1.11
C LEU A 130 0.72 -11.73 -1.97
N ARG A 131 0.44 -12.28 -3.16
CA ARG A 131 1.44 -12.78 -4.12
C ARG A 131 1.87 -11.72 -5.12
N ALA A 132 0.94 -10.87 -5.51
CA ALA A 132 1.18 -9.75 -6.40
C ALA A 132 0.42 -8.53 -5.90
N PHE A 133 1.12 -7.40 -5.95
CA PHE A 133 0.58 -6.06 -5.81
C PHE A 133 1.59 -5.12 -6.48
N TYR A 134 1.69 -5.24 -7.81
CA TYR A 134 2.70 -4.55 -8.60
C TYR A 134 2.11 -4.15 -9.95
N SER A 135 2.74 -3.17 -10.61
CA SER A 135 2.47 -2.93 -12.03
C SER A 135 3.44 -3.72 -12.90
N GLU A 136 3.02 -4.22 -14.05
CA GLU A 136 3.91 -4.81 -15.06
C GLU A 136 3.72 -4.13 -16.41
N ARG A 137 4.69 -4.29 -17.31
CA ARG A 137 4.57 -3.81 -18.69
C ARG A 137 4.06 -4.94 -19.57
N THR A 138 2.97 -4.69 -20.27
CA THR A 138 2.38 -5.56 -21.29
C THR A 138 2.62 -4.98 -22.69
N ALA A 139 2.16 -5.68 -23.72
CA ALA A 139 2.17 -5.14 -25.08
C ALA A 139 1.22 -3.93 -25.25
N GLU A 140 0.20 -3.82 -24.40
CA GLU A 140 -0.86 -2.82 -24.46
C GLU A 140 -0.58 -1.61 -23.55
N GLY A 141 0.40 -1.71 -22.64
CA GLY A 141 0.85 -0.61 -21.80
C GLY A 141 1.35 -1.08 -20.45
N ARG A 142 0.85 -0.45 -19.38
CA ARG A 142 1.08 -0.88 -18.00
C ARG A 142 -0.19 -1.50 -17.44
N GLU A 143 -0.04 -2.57 -16.70
CA GLU A 143 -1.14 -3.28 -16.05
C GLU A 143 -0.87 -3.36 -14.54
N ALA A 144 -1.87 -3.07 -13.72
CA ALA A 144 -1.86 -3.32 -12.29
C ALA A 144 -2.29 -4.76 -12.02
N VAL A 145 -1.51 -5.49 -11.23
CA VAL A 145 -1.73 -6.91 -10.95
C VAL A 145 -1.85 -7.13 -9.45
N ILE A 146 -2.98 -7.72 -9.04
CA ILE A 146 -3.23 -8.13 -7.66
C ILE A 146 -3.54 -9.62 -7.64
N VAL A 147 -2.76 -10.37 -6.85
CA VAL A 147 -2.95 -11.81 -6.67
C VAL A 147 -2.92 -12.12 -5.19
N VAL A 148 -3.97 -12.76 -4.68
CA VAL A 148 -4.07 -13.18 -3.28
C VAL A 148 -4.49 -14.64 -3.20
N ASP A 149 -3.75 -15.41 -2.41
CA ASP A 149 -4.19 -16.73 -1.98
C ASP A 149 -5.00 -16.56 -0.69
N ALA A 150 -6.32 -16.39 -0.81
CA ALA A 150 -7.22 -16.09 0.30
C ALA A 150 -7.66 -17.35 1.06
N ARG A 151 -7.94 -17.18 2.35
CA ARG A 151 -8.44 -18.20 3.27
C ARG A 151 -9.48 -17.60 4.20
N LEU A 152 -10.58 -18.32 4.37
CA LEU A 152 -11.58 -18.05 5.40
C LEU A 152 -11.38 -19.05 6.54
N VAL A 153 -11.20 -18.55 7.75
CA VAL A 153 -10.88 -19.34 8.94
C VAL A 153 -12.00 -19.21 9.96
N ASP A 154 -12.50 -20.35 10.46
CA ASP A 154 -13.38 -20.41 11.62
C ASP A 154 -12.52 -20.23 12.88
N LEU A 155 -12.73 -19.13 13.61
CA LEU A 155 -11.88 -18.75 14.74
C LEU A 155 -12.14 -19.59 15.99
N ALA A 156 -13.35 -20.13 16.15
CA ALA A 156 -13.70 -21.00 17.26
C ALA A 156 -13.04 -22.38 17.10
N GLN A 157 -13.11 -22.94 15.89
CA GLN A 157 -12.58 -24.27 15.58
C GLN A 157 -11.13 -24.25 15.10
N ARG A 158 -10.58 -23.06 14.82
CA ARG A 158 -9.24 -22.83 14.28
C ARG A 158 -8.96 -23.65 13.01
N ARG A 159 -9.95 -23.73 12.12
CA ARG A 159 -9.85 -24.47 10.86
C ARG A 159 -10.12 -23.57 9.67
N THR A 160 -9.46 -23.87 8.56
CA THR A 160 -9.81 -23.26 7.27
C THR A 160 -11.15 -23.83 6.81
N VAL A 161 -12.10 -22.94 6.54
CA VAL A 161 -13.41 -23.24 5.94
C VAL A 161 -13.27 -23.39 4.44
N GLN A 162 -12.59 -22.42 3.82
CA GLN A 162 -12.37 -22.38 2.38
C GLN A 162 -11.05 -21.67 2.08
N ALA A 163 -10.42 -22.05 0.97
CA ALA A 163 -9.22 -21.39 0.45
C ALA A 163 -9.32 -21.31 -1.08
N GLN A 164 -8.96 -20.15 -1.65
CA GLN A 164 -9.03 -19.91 -3.08
C GLN A 164 -8.01 -18.84 -3.48
N ARG A 165 -7.42 -18.98 -4.68
CA ARG A 165 -6.63 -17.92 -5.30
C ARG A 165 -7.55 -16.99 -6.08
N PHE A 166 -7.32 -15.69 -5.92
CA PHE A 166 -7.90 -14.63 -6.73
C PHE A 166 -6.79 -13.88 -7.45
N GLU A 167 -7.06 -13.50 -8.69
CA GLU A 167 -6.10 -12.85 -9.58
C GLU A 167 -6.84 -11.84 -10.45
N VAL A 168 -6.54 -10.57 -10.23
CA VAL A 168 -7.15 -9.45 -10.93
C VAL A 168 -6.05 -8.63 -11.60
N ARG A 169 -6.33 -8.25 -12.84
CA ARG A 169 -5.46 -7.48 -13.71
C ARG A 169 -6.22 -6.31 -14.31
N GLU A 170 -5.69 -5.11 -14.18
CA GLU A 170 -6.27 -3.91 -14.79
C GLU A 170 -5.29 -3.11 -15.61
N GLN A 171 -5.71 -2.79 -16.83
CA GLN A 171 -4.92 -2.00 -17.76
C GLN A 171 -4.99 -0.52 -17.36
N ALA A 172 -3.83 0.11 -17.17
CA ALA A 172 -3.76 1.55 -16.96
C ALA A 172 -4.15 2.29 -18.24
N ALA A 173 -4.94 3.36 -18.09
CA ALA A 173 -5.41 4.19 -19.20
C ALA A 173 -4.26 4.78 -20.03
N ASP A 174 -3.11 5.04 -19.39
CA ASP A 174 -1.88 5.46 -20.05
C ASP A 174 -0.64 5.10 -19.20
N GLY A 175 0.54 5.53 -19.66
CA GLY A 175 1.82 5.20 -19.02
C GLY A 175 2.18 6.01 -17.77
N ARG A 176 1.36 6.99 -17.35
CA ARG A 176 1.61 7.82 -16.16
C ARG A 176 1.36 7.01 -14.89
N LEU A 177 2.11 7.33 -13.83
CA LEU A 177 1.93 6.67 -12.54
C LEU A 177 0.54 6.89 -11.95
N SER A 178 -0.08 8.07 -12.12
CA SER A 178 -1.45 8.30 -11.68
C SER A 178 -2.43 7.30 -12.29
N SER A 179 -2.32 7.02 -13.59
CA SER A 179 -3.18 6.05 -14.27
C SER A 179 -2.91 4.61 -13.86
N VAL A 180 -1.68 4.29 -13.43
CA VAL A 180 -1.36 3.00 -12.80
C VAL A 180 -2.01 2.90 -11.42
N VAL A 181 -2.01 3.98 -10.64
CA VAL A 181 -2.67 4.04 -9.32
C VAL A 181 -4.19 3.90 -9.47
N ASP A 182 -4.79 4.52 -10.48
CA ASP A 182 -6.22 4.37 -10.79
C ASP A 182 -6.54 2.90 -11.14
N ALA A 183 -5.71 2.26 -11.98
CA ALA A 183 -5.85 0.84 -12.31
C ALA A 183 -5.71 -0.08 -11.09
N PHE A 184 -4.85 0.24 -10.12
CA PHE A 184 -4.81 -0.48 -8.84
C PHE A 184 -6.11 -0.35 -8.05
N GLY A 185 -6.75 0.82 -8.08
CA GLY A 185 -8.07 1.03 -7.45
C GLY A 185 -9.14 0.16 -8.09
N GLU A 186 -9.24 0.18 -9.42
CA GLU A 186 -10.18 -0.66 -10.16
C GLU A 186 -9.95 -2.16 -9.92
N ALA A 187 -8.68 -2.58 -9.87
CA ALA A 187 -8.31 -3.96 -9.57
C ALA A 187 -8.69 -4.34 -8.14
N ALA A 188 -8.49 -3.44 -7.18
CA ALA A 188 -8.84 -3.65 -5.78
C ALA A 188 -10.36 -3.73 -5.58
N ASP A 189 -11.14 -2.90 -6.27
CA ASP A 189 -12.61 -2.94 -6.27
C ASP A 189 -13.12 -4.28 -6.78
N ARG A 190 -12.66 -4.72 -7.96
CA ARG A 190 -13.06 -6.02 -8.50
C ARG A 190 -12.67 -7.18 -7.60
N LEU A 191 -11.44 -7.18 -7.09
CA LEU A 191 -10.96 -8.22 -6.20
C LEU A 191 -11.79 -8.29 -4.92
N ALA A 192 -12.12 -7.15 -4.32
CA ALA A 192 -12.89 -7.09 -3.09
C ALA A 192 -14.33 -7.57 -3.31
N LEU A 193 -14.95 -7.29 -4.46
CA LEU A 193 -16.26 -7.83 -4.81
C LEU A 193 -16.23 -9.36 -5.00
N GLU A 194 -15.20 -9.89 -5.69
CA GLU A 194 -15.03 -11.34 -5.84
C GLU A 194 -14.82 -12.03 -4.47
N LEU A 195 -14.03 -11.42 -3.58
CA LEU A 195 -13.83 -11.91 -2.21
C LEU A 195 -15.10 -11.84 -1.37
N LEU A 196 -15.90 -10.79 -1.53
CA LEU A 196 -17.17 -10.59 -0.83
C LEU A 196 -18.15 -11.72 -1.18
N ASP A 197 -18.38 -11.94 -2.47
CA ASP A 197 -19.31 -12.98 -2.94
C ASP A 197 -18.83 -14.38 -2.53
N TRP A 198 -17.53 -14.64 -2.62
CA TRP A 198 -16.93 -15.89 -2.16
C TRP A 198 -17.11 -16.11 -0.65
N THR A 199 -16.87 -15.08 0.15
CA THR A 199 -16.99 -15.14 1.62
C THR A 199 -18.44 -15.39 2.04
N LEU A 200 -19.40 -14.75 1.37
CA LEU A 200 -20.83 -14.96 1.62
C LEU A 200 -21.29 -16.34 1.15
N GLY A 201 -20.76 -16.85 0.04
CA GLY A 201 -21.03 -18.21 -0.45
C GLY A 201 -20.61 -19.29 0.55
N ALA A 202 -19.49 -19.09 1.26
CA ALA A 202 -19.03 -20.03 2.29
C ALA A 202 -20.02 -20.19 3.46
N ALA A 203 -20.76 -19.13 3.82
CA ALA A 203 -21.77 -19.19 4.87
C ALA A 203 -22.98 -20.06 4.51
N MET A 204 -23.36 -20.10 3.23
CA MET A 204 -24.50 -20.89 2.76
C MET A 204 -24.22 -22.40 2.88
N LEU A 205 -22.97 -22.82 2.65
CA LEU A 205 -22.56 -24.22 2.70
C LEU A 205 -22.54 -24.78 4.13
N GLN A 206 -22.31 -23.95 5.15
CA GLN A 206 -22.29 -24.42 6.54
C GLN A 206 -23.70 -24.62 7.12
N ARG A 207 -24.69 -23.83 6.71
CA ARG A 207 -26.08 -23.99 7.19
C ARG A 207 -26.76 -25.26 6.69
N THR A 208 -26.23 -25.95 5.68
CA THR A 208 -26.79 -27.22 5.18
C THR A 208 -26.28 -28.45 5.93
N THR A 209 -25.30 -28.29 6.84
CA THR A 209 -24.63 -29.41 7.51
C THR A 209 -25.14 -29.64 8.95
N TYR A 210 -26.24 -28.99 9.36
CA TYR A 210 -26.91 -29.21 10.65
C TYR A 210 -28.41 -29.39 10.48
#